data_AF-A0A845PUC9-F1
#
_entry.id   AF-A0A845PUC9-F1
#
_cell.length_a   1.000
_cell.length_b   1.000
_cell.length_c   1.000
_cell.angle_alpha   90.00
_cell.angle_beta   90.00
_cell.angle_gamma   90.00
#
_symmetry.space_group_name_H-M   'P 1'
#
loop_
_entity.id
_entity.type
_entity.pdbx_description
1 polymer ?
#
loop_
_entity_poly.entity_id
_entity_poly.type
_entity_poly.pdbx_seq_one_letter_code
_entity_poly.pdbx_strand_id
1 'polypeptide(L)'
;MGSPKRGHHHDLYQIEASLKEILSLLSEVEIDHKVLFLNADAGFDSENLRQMLEKEKIISNIKTNLRNNKTAKNYYYFDEELYKRRFNIEKANAWLDSFKALFIR
;
A
#
# COMPACT_ATOMS: atom_id res chain seq x y z
N MET A 1 10.89 9.52 -9.27
CA MET A 1 9.82 8.83 -10.02
C MET A 1 10.27 7.40 -10.25
N GLY A 2 9.46 6.41 -9.83
CA GLY A 2 9.81 4.99 -9.97
C GLY A 2 9.83 4.54 -11.44
N SER A 3 10.56 3.47 -11.72
CA SER A 3 10.62 2.89 -13.07
C SER A 3 9.30 2.18 -13.43
N PRO A 4 8.88 2.20 -14.72
CA PRO A 4 7.68 1.49 -15.15
C PRO A 4 7.77 -0.01 -14.83
N LYS A 5 6.80 -0.56 -14.09
CA LYS A 5 6.69 -1.99 -13.82
C LYS A 5 5.75 -2.66 -14.82
N ARG A 6 6.10 -3.87 -15.29
CA ARG A 6 5.25 -4.66 -16.20
C ARG A 6 3.99 -5.16 -15.46
N GLY A 7 2.86 -5.21 -16.16
CA GLY A 7 1.55 -5.58 -15.58
C GLY A 7 1.34 -7.06 -15.25
N HIS A 8 2.37 -7.91 -15.29
CA HIS A 8 2.25 -9.36 -15.03
C HIS A 8 2.59 -9.75 -13.57
N HIS A 9 2.67 -8.79 -12.67
CA HIS A 9 3.10 -9.01 -11.30
C HIS A 9 1.95 -8.83 -10.32
N HIS A 10 1.97 -9.60 -9.24
CA HIS A 10 1.05 -9.45 -8.11
C HIS A 10 1.36 -8.16 -7.33
N ASP A 11 0.39 -7.64 -6.57
CA ASP A 11 0.51 -6.35 -5.86
C ASP A 11 1.70 -6.28 -4.88
N LEU A 12 2.07 -7.42 -4.30
CA LEU A 12 3.23 -7.52 -3.39
C LEU A 12 4.59 -7.53 -4.11
N TYR A 13 4.64 -7.49 -5.44
CA TYR A 13 5.88 -7.61 -6.19
C TYR A 13 6.78 -6.38 -5.97
N GLN A 14 7.96 -6.63 -5.39
CA GLN A 14 8.91 -5.58 -5.00
C GLN A 14 8.30 -4.52 -4.07
N ILE A 15 7.31 -4.88 -3.26
CA ILE A 15 6.64 -3.94 -2.35
C ILE A 15 7.63 -3.33 -1.35
N GLU A 16 8.60 -4.10 -0.86
CA GLU A 16 9.65 -3.60 0.03
C GLU A 16 10.51 -2.52 -0.63
N ALA A 17 10.94 -2.75 -1.87
CA ALA A 17 11.76 -1.80 -2.60
C ALA A 17 10.98 -0.50 -2.82
N SER A 18 9.73 -0.61 -3.26
CA SER A 18 8.86 0.56 -3.46
C SER A 18 8.57 1.30 -2.15
N LEU A 19 8.34 0.60 -1.05
CA LEU A 19 8.14 1.25 0.25
C LEU A 19 9.41 1.96 0.71
N LYS A 20 10.60 1.35 0.57
CA LYS A 20 11.88 2.00 0.88
C LYS A 20 12.12 3.26 0.04
N GLU A 21 11.80 3.23 -1.25
CA GLU A 21 11.88 4.40 -2.13
C GLU A 21 10.97 5.54 -1.64
N ILE A 22 9.73 5.22 -1.26
CA ILE A 22 8.79 6.21 -0.73
C ILE A 22 9.30 6.80 0.59
N LEU A 23 9.80 5.97 1.51
CA LEU A 23 10.33 6.43 2.79
C LEU A 23 11.59 7.29 2.63
N SER A 24 12.48 6.95 1.69
CA SER A 24 13.63 7.79 1.32
C SER A 24 13.16 9.16 0.86
N LEU A 25 12.18 9.20 -0.06
CA LEU A 25 11.63 10.45 -0.54
C LEU A 25 11.03 11.29 0.58
N LEU A 26 10.23 10.69 1.46
CA LEU A 26 9.64 11.40 2.61
C LEU A 26 10.73 11.97 3.53
N SER A 27 11.81 11.22 3.75
CA SER A 27 12.95 11.70 4.53
C SER A 27 13.71 12.83 3.84
N GLU A 28 13.89 12.77 2.52
CA GLU A 28 14.57 13.82 1.72
C GLU A 28 13.81 15.16 1.76
N VAL A 29 12.48 15.11 1.85
CA VAL A 29 11.62 16.30 1.96
C VAL A 29 11.20 16.63 3.40
N GLU A 30 11.84 15.98 4.39
CA GLU A 30 11.60 16.20 5.84
C GLU A 30 10.14 16.00 6.29
N ILE A 31 9.40 15.10 5.61
CA ILE A 31 8.04 14.72 6.02
C ILE A 31 8.12 13.54 7.00
N ASP A 32 7.68 13.78 8.23
CA ASP A 32 7.54 12.70 9.21
C ASP A 32 6.40 11.76 8.82
N HIS A 33 6.72 10.47 8.71
CA HIS A 33 5.81 9.41 8.34
C HIS A 33 5.38 8.54 9.53
N LYS A 34 5.96 8.77 10.71
CA LYS A 34 5.61 8.03 11.92
C LYS A 34 4.15 8.28 12.26
N VAL A 35 3.47 7.24 12.70
CA VAL A 35 2.05 7.26 13.09
C VAL A 35 1.09 7.56 11.92
N LEU A 36 1.59 7.69 10.68
CA LEU A 36 0.72 7.76 9.50
C LEU A 36 0.04 6.41 9.25
N PHE A 37 -1.11 6.45 8.60
CA PHE A 37 -1.85 5.26 8.19
C PHE A 37 -1.52 4.90 6.75
N LEU A 38 -1.10 3.64 6.53
CA LEU A 38 -1.16 3.04 5.20
C LEU A 38 -2.53 2.38 5.02
N ASN A 39 -3.37 2.97 4.19
CA ASN A 39 -4.71 2.47 3.90
C ASN A 39 -4.69 1.64 2.59
N ALA A 40 -4.76 0.32 2.71
CA ALA A 40 -4.60 -0.59 1.56
C ALA A 40 -5.59 -1.77 1.59
N ASP A 41 -5.85 -2.36 0.42
CA ASP A 41 -6.72 -3.53 0.32
C ASP A 41 -6.05 -4.85 0.73
N ALA A 42 -6.86 -5.91 0.71
CA ALA A 42 -6.44 -7.25 1.10
C ALA A 42 -5.40 -7.89 0.16
N GLY A 43 -5.13 -7.33 -1.02
CA GLY A 43 -4.03 -7.75 -1.87
C GLY A 43 -2.66 -7.44 -1.26
N PHE A 44 -2.59 -6.41 -0.41
CA PHE A 44 -1.37 -6.01 0.32
C PHE A 44 -1.20 -6.73 1.67
N ASP A 45 -2.15 -7.58 2.06
CA ASP A 45 -2.08 -8.29 3.34
C ASP A 45 -1.00 -9.39 3.31
N SER A 46 0.20 -9.02 3.74
CA SER A 46 1.32 -9.94 3.94
C SER A 46 2.04 -9.63 5.25
N GLU A 47 2.50 -10.70 5.89
CA GLU A 47 3.24 -10.60 7.16
C GLU A 47 4.50 -9.73 7.01
N ASN A 48 5.22 -9.89 5.90
CA ASN A 48 6.44 -9.13 5.63
C ASN A 48 6.17 -7.62 5.52
N LEU A 49 5.12 -7.22 4.78
CA LEU A 49 4.76 -5.81 4.68
C LEU A 49 4.34 -5.24 6.04
N ARG A 50 3.54 -5.99 6.82
CA ARG A 50 3.10 -5.55 8.16
C ARG A 50 4.29 -5.34 9.10
N GLN A 51 5.25 -6.27 9.14
CA GLN A 51 6.47 -6.15 9.94
C GLN A 51 7.33 -4.96 9.51
N MET A 52 7.41 -4.69 8.20
CA MET A 52 8.15 -3.53 7.71
C MET A 52 7.49 -2.22 8.15
N LEU A 53 6.17 -2.10 8.03
CA LEU A 53 5.42 -0.91 8.46
C LEU A 53 5.53 -0.68 9.97
N GLU A 54 5.48 -1.75 10.77
CA GLU A 54 5.65 -1.67 12.21
C GLU A 54 7.05 -1.12 12.60
N LYS A 55 8.12 -1.58 11.94
CA LYS A 55 9.48 -1.07 12.16
C LYS A 55 9.60 0.43 11.86
N GLU A 56 8.91 0.88 10.83
CA GLU A 56 8.86 2.29 10.41
C GLU A 56 7.81 3.11 11.19
N LYS A 57 7.13 2.50 12.17
CA LYS A 57 6.06 3.10 12.98
C LYS A 57 4.88 3.62 12.15
N ILE A 58 4.60 2.99 11.02
CA ILE A 58 3.42 3.26 10.17
C ILE A 58 2.28 2.32 10.58
N ILE A 59 1.10 2.89 10.79
CA ILE A 59 -0.10 2.13 11.15
C ILE A 59 -0.65 1.44 9.92
N SER A 60 -0.70 0.10 9.95
CA SER A 60 -1.18 -0.71 8.83
C SER A 60 -2.70 -0.84 8.84
N ASN A 61 -3.41 0.06 8.15
CA ASN A 61 -4.85 -0.07 7.91
C ASN A 61 -5.13 -0.95 6.67
N ILE A 62 -4.78 -2.22 6.79
CA ILE A 62 -4.85 -3.20 5.69
C ILE A 62 -5.91 -4.24 6.01
N LYS A 63 -6.88 -4.40 5.11
CA LYS A 63 -7.94 -5.40 5.26
C LYS A 63 -7.33 -6.81 5.25
N THR A 64 -7.63 -7.62 6.25
CA THR A 64 -7.14 -9.01 6.32
C THR A 64 -7.65 -9.85 5.15
N ASN A 65 -6.75 -10.62 4.55
CA ASN A 65 -7.04 -11.53 3.45
C ASN A 65 -7.37 -12.93 3.99
N LEU A 66 -8.66 -13.28 3.92
CA LEU A 66 -9.16 -14.57 4.40
C LEU A 66 -8.53 -15.78 3.71
N ARG A 67 -7.98 -15.63 2.49
CA ARG A 67 -7.32 -16.73 1.76
C ARG A 67 -5.96 -17.10 2.36
N ASN A 68 -5.28 -16.14 3.01
CA ASN A 68 -4.00 -16.38 3.70
C ASN A 68 -4.22 -16.89 5.14
N ASN A 69 -5.47 -17.01 5.58
CA ASN A 69 -5.83 -17.15 6.98
C ASN A 69 -5.89 -18.62 7.43
N LYS A 70 -4.80 -19.37 7.26
CA LYS A 70 -4.61 -20.66 7.94
C LYS A 70 -4.21 -20.49 9.42
N THR A 71 -3.88 -19.27 9.86
CA THR A 71 -3.37 -19.00 11.21
C THR A 71 -3.98 -17.71 11.76
N ALA A 72 -5.29 -17.73 12.03
CA ALA A 72 -6.01 -16.65 12.71
C ALA A 72 -5.56 -16.54 14.18
N LYS A 73 -4.37 -15.98 14.43
CA LYS A 73 -3.84 -15.76 15.79
C LYS A 73 -3.47 -14.32 16.12
N ASN A 74 -3.29 -13.45 15.12
CA ASN A 74 -2.89 -12.06 15.35
C ASN A 74 -4.07 -11.12 15.12
N TYR A 75 -4.42 -10.36 16.16
CA TYR A 75 -5.33 -9.22 16.03
C TYR A 75 -4.56 -8.07 15.39
N TYR A 76 -4.95 -7.67 14.19
CA TYR A 76 -4.44 -6.45 13.54
C TYR A 76 -5.45 -5.32 13.74
N TYR A 77 -4.95 -4.15 14.12
CA TYR A 77 -5.75 -2.93 14.15
C TYR A 77 -6.34 -2.65 12.76
N PHE A 78 -7.61 -2.26 12.70
CA PHE A 78 -8.29 -1.90 11.46
C PHE A 78 -9.38 -0.86 11.72
N ASP A 79 -9.31 0.24 10.98
CA ASP A 79 -10.31 1.32 10.95
C ASP A 79 -11.15 1.21 9.68
N GLU A 80 -12.40 0.80 9.84
CA GLU A 80 -13.35 0.61 8.74
C GLU A 80 -13.77 1.93 8.07
N GLU A 81 -13.88 3.02 8.83
CA GLU A 81 -14.29 4.33 8.30
C GLU A 81 -13.17 4.95 7.46
N LEU A 82 -11.93 4.81 7.93
CA LEU A 82 -10.76 5.17 7.13
C LEU A 82 -10.67 4.30 5.87
N TYR A 83 -10.92 2.99 5.98
CA TYR A 83 -10.86 2.07 4.85
C TYR A 83 -11.85 2.44 3.72
N LYS A 84 -13.06 2.88 4.06
CA LYS A 84 -14.05 3.35 3.08
C LYS A 84 -13.53 4.51 2.21
N ARG A 85 -12.63 5.35 2.73
CA ARG A 85 -12.05 6.48 1.98
C ARG A 85 -11.11 6.07 0.85
N ARG A 86 -10.65 4.81 0.83
CA ARG A 86 -9.78 4.26 -0.24
C ARG A 86 -10.42 4.40 -1.63
N PHE A 87 -11.75 4.30 -1.72
CA PHE A 87 -12.50 4.44 -2.97
C PHE A 87 -12.25 5.78 -3.70
N ASN A 88 -12.01 6.86 -2.94
CA ASN A 88 -11.68 8.16 -3.54
C ASN A 88 -10.30 8.14 -4.23
N ILE A 89 -9.34 7.44 -3.64
CA ILE A 89 -7.99 7.25 -4.19
C ILE A 89 -8.05 6.32 -5.41
N GLU A 90 -8.82 5.22 -5.34
CA GLU A 90 -9.01 4.30 -6.47
C GLU A 90 -9.58 5.02 -7.70
N LYS A 91 -10.56 5.92 -7.50
CA LYS A 91 -11.11 6.74 -8.59
C LYS A 91 -10.07 7.65 -9.23
N ALA A 92 -9.23 8.31 -8.43
CA ALA A 92 -8.17 9.16 -8.92
C ALA A 92 -7.13 8.35 -9.72
N ASN A 93 -6.75 7.18 -9.21
CA ASN A 93 -5.83 6.26 -9.90
C ASN A 93 -6.43 5.74 -11.21
N ALA A 94 -7.70 5.31 -11.22
CA ALA A 94 -8.39 4.85 -12.42
C ALA A 94 -8.49 5.95 -13.49
N TRP A 95 -8.68 7.21 -13.08
CA TRP A 95 -8.64 8.35 -13.98
C TRP A 95 -7.24 8.57 -14.56
N LEU A 96 -6.20 8.52 -13.73
CA LEU A 96 -4.80 8.62 -14.16
C LEU A 96 -4.45 7.51 -15.18
N ASP A 97 -4.89 6.28 -14.92
CA ASP A 97 -4.62 5.15 -15.81
C ASP A 97 -5.41 5.25 -17.12
N SER A 98 -6.65 5.74 -17.08
CA SER A 98 -7.42 6.07 -18.28
C SER A 98 -6.72 7.15 -19.12
N PHE A 99 -6.16 8.17 -18.46
CA PHE A 99 -5.39 9.22 -19.13
C PHE A 99 -4.11 8.68 -19.76
N LYS A 100 -3.33 7.84 -19.06
CA LYS A 100 -2.13 7.18 -19.62
C LYS A 100 -2.47 6.36 -20.86
N ALA A 101 -3.59 5.64 -20.85
CA ALA A 101 -4.04 4.84 -21.99
C ALA A 101 -4.35 5.69 -23.24
N LEU A 102 -4.66 6.98 -23.08
CA LEU A 102 -4.85 7.90 -24.22
C LEU A 102 -3.52 8.28 -24.89
N PHE A 103 -2.41 8.39 -24.14
CA PHE A 103 -1.09 8.77 -24.70
C PHE A 103 -0.36 7.63 -25.39
N ILE A 104 -0.74 6.37 -25.13
CA ILE A 104 -0.07 5.19 -25.68
C ILE A 104 -0.78 4.73 -26.98
N ARG A 105 -1.44 5.66 -27.69
CA ARG A 105 -1.98 5.42 -29.04
C ARG A 105 -0.98 5.83 -30.12
#